data_AF-A0A3A1TYS0-F1
#
_entry.id   AF-A0A3A1TYS0-F1
#
_cell.length_a   1.000
_cell.length_b   1.000
_cell.length_c   1.000
_cell.angle_alpha   90.00
_cell.angle_beta   90.00
_cell.angle_gamma   90.00
#
_symmetry.space_group_name_H-M   'P 1'
#
loop_
_entity.id
_entity.type
_entity.pdbx_description
1 polymer ?
#
loop_
_entity_poly.entity_id
_entity_poly.type
_entity_poly.pdbx_seq_one_letter_code
_entity_poly.pdbx_strand_id
1 'polypeptide(L)' 'MDEAERRILDRLAAGPATLAQLRAALPPEDLDRRALPSMGEPDPFGDVVARLVATGAVADADGVYSLPRH' A
#
# COMPACT_ATOMS: atom_id res chain seq x y z
N MET A 1 -0.45 14.45 3.13
CA MET A 1 0.03 13.08 3.41
C MET A 1 -1.17 12.33 3.95
N ASP A 2 -1.67 11.35 3.21
CA ASP A 2 -2.85 10.55 3.60
C ASP A 2 -2.52 9.60 4.77
N GLU A 3 -3.50 9.31 5.64
CA GLU A 3 -3.33 8.38 6.78
C GLU A 3 -2.89 6.98 6.31
N ALA A 4 -3.49 6.49 5.22
CA ALA A 4 -3.14 5.21 4.60
C ALA A 4 -1.69 5.18 4.08
N GLU A 5 -1.23 6.27 3.46
CA GLU A 5 0.15 6.40 2.98
C GLU A 5 1.15 6.31 4.15
N ARG A 6 0.87 7.06 5.23
CA ARG A 6 1.67 7.05 6.46
C ARG A 6 1.81 5.63 7.01
N ARG A 7 0.70 4.88 7.08
CA ARG A 7 0.71 3.49 7.60
C ARG A 7 1.40 2.50 6.69
N ILE A 8 1.27 2.63 5.38
CA ILE A 8 2.02 1.79 4.42
C ILE A 8 3.52 1.99 4.64
N LEU A 9 3.97 3.23 4.72
CA LEU A 9 5.39 3.56 4.93
C LEU A 9 5.88 3.03 6.29
N ASP A 10 5.10 3.19 7.36
CA ASP A 10 5.43 2.64 8.68
C ASP A 10 5.55 1.10 8.65
N ARG A 11 4.62 0.42 7.96
CA ARG A 11 4.69 -1.03 7.80
C ARG A 11 5.91 -1.47 6.99
N LEU A 12 6.28 -0.71 5.95
CA LEU A 12 7.46 -0.98 5.13
C LEU A 12 8.78 -0.64 5.85
N ALA A 13 8.75 0.29 6.82
CA ALA A 13 9.89 0.57 7.69
C ALA A 13 10.23 -0.63 8.59
N ALA A 14 9.23 -1.43 8.98
CA ALA A 14 9.45 -2.68 9.71
C ALA A 14 10.05 -3.80 8.81
N GLY A 15 9.95 -3.67 7.49
CA GLY A 15 10.54 -4.59 6.52
C GLY A 15 9.68 -4.76 5.26
N PRO A 16 10.22 -5.46 4.24
CA PRO A 16 9.51 -5.71 2.99
C PRO A 16 8.17 -6.43 3.22
N ALA A 17 7.16 -6.07 2.44
CA ALA A 17 5.82 -6.62 2.57
C ALA A 17 5.10 -6.71 1.22
N THR A 18 4.26 -7.72 1.04
CA THR A 18 3.40 -7.84 -0.15
C THR A 18 2.16 -6.94 -0.05
N LEU A 19 1.48 -6.70 -1.17
CA LEU A 19 0.22 -5.93 -1.19
C LEU A 19 -0.80 -6.48 -0.16
N ALA A 20 -0.92 -7.81 -0.08
CA ALA A 20 -1.82 -8.49 0.85
C ALA A 20 -1.43 -8.23 2.31
N GLN A 21 -0.13 -8.25 2.63
CA GLN A 21 0.35 -7.96 3.98
C GLN A 21 0.17 -6.49 4.36
N LEU A 22 0.40 -5.57 3.43
CA LEU A 22 0.14 -4.15 3.64
C LEU A 22 -1.36 -3.90 3.87
N ARG A 23 -2.22 -4.56 3.09
CA ARG A 23 -3.68 -4.50 3.26
C ARG A 23 -4.11 -5.06 4.61
N ALA A 24 -3.55 -6.18 5.05
CA ALA A 24 -3.84 -6.77 6.35
C ALA A 24 -3.35 -5.93 7.54
N ALA A 25 -2.36 -5.05 7.34
CA ALA A 25 -1.84 -4.16 8.36
C ALA A 25 -2.67 -2.87 8.52
N LEU A 26 -3.56 -2.56 7.56
CA LEU A 26 -4.46 -1.43 7.64
C LEU A 26 -5.74 -1.80 8.40
N PRO A 27 -6.25 -0.91 9.27
CA PRO A 27 -7.47 -1.16 9.99
C PRO A 27 -8.66 -1.20 9.01
N PRO A 28 -9.72 -1.96 9.34
CA PRO A 28 -10.90 -2.08 8.49
C PRO A 28 -11.52 -0.71 8.19
N GLU A 29 -11.47 0.27 9.09
CA GLU A 29 -11.95 1.64 8.84
C GLU A 29 -11.21 2.41 7.71
N ASP A 30 -9.93 2.11 7.49
CA ASP A 30 -9.15 2.61 6.34
C ASP A 30 -9.42 1.79 5.06
N LEU A 31 -9.83 0.53 5.23
CA LEU A 31 -10.30 -0.35 4.15
C LEU A 31 -11.77 -0.08 3.77
N ASP A 32 -12.59 0.44 4.69
CA ASP A 32 -14.06 0.53 4.60
C ASP A 32 -14.57 1.74 3.82
N ARG A 33 -13.72 2.72 3.50
CA ARG A 33 -14.11 3.73 2.49
C ARG A 33 -14.07 3.19 1.06
N ARG A 34 -13.55 1.98 0.86
CA ARG A 34 -13.21 1.38 -0.43
C ARG A 34 -13.44 -0.12 -0.34
N ALA A 35 -14.72 -0.48 -0.16
CA ALA A 35 -15.20 -1.85 -0.19
C ALA A 35 -14.50 -2.63 -1.31
N LEU A 36 -14.14 -3.89 -1.00
CA LEU A 36 -13.61 -4.88 -1.95
C LEU A 36 -14.19 -4.63 -3.35
N PRO A 37 -13.36 -4.37 -4.38
CA PRO A 37 -13.89 -4.01 -5.68
C PRO A 37 -14.84 -5.12 -6.14
N SER A 38 -16.10 -4.76 -6.37
CA SER A 38 -16.94 -5.57 -7.25
C SER A 38 -16.22 -5.64 -8.60
N MET A 39 -16.23 -6.80 -9.27
CA MET A 39 -15.49 -7.03 -10.52
C MET A 39 -15.45 -5.79 -11.43
N GLY A 40 -14.30 -5.10 -11.48
CA GLY A 40 -14.08 -3.95 -12.36
C GLY A 40 -13.91 -2.57 -11.68
N GLU A 41 -14.07 -2.43 -10.37
CA GLU A 41 -13.75 -1.16 -9.70
C GLU A 41 -12.24 -1.01 -9.42
N PRO A 42 -11.65 0.18 -9.66
CA PRO A 42 -10.23 0.41 -9.44
C PRO A 42 -9.90 0.22 -7.96
N ASP A 43 -9.03 -0.75 -7.63
CA ASP A 43 -8.59 -1.00 -6.25
C ASP A 43 -7.82 0.22 -5.76
N PRO A 44 -8.45 1.05 -4.94
CA PRO A 44 -7.93 2.39 -4.70
C PRO A 44 -6.77 2.35 -3.70
N PHE A 45 -6.60 1.23 -2.98
CA PHE A 45 -5.42 0.92 -2.17
C PHE A 45 -4.20 0.59 -3.05
N GLY A 46 -4.40 -0.27 -4.06
CA GLY A 46 -3.43 -0.52 -5.12
C GLY A 46 -2.99 0.76 -5.82
N ASP A 47 -3.90 1.72 -6.01
CA ASP A 47 -3.61 3.05 -6.57
C ASP A 47 -2.65 3.88 -5.69
N VAL A 48 -2.81 3.81 -4.36
CA VAL A 48 -1.91 4.48 -3.41
C VAL A 48 -0.52 3.85 -3.45
N VAL A 49 -0.44 2.53 -3.42
CA VAL A 49 0.85 1.81 -3.50
C VAL A 49 1.52 2.06 -4.85
N ALA A 50 0.78 2.01 -5.95
CA ALA A 50 1.28 2.30 -7.29
C ALA A 50 1.82 3.74 -7.40
N ARG A 51 1.14 4.72 -6.79
CA ARG A 51 1.63 6.10 -6.72
C ARG A 51 2.92 6.23 -5.90
N LEU A 52 3.03 5.51 -4.79
CA LEU A 52 4.26 5.49 -3.98
C LEU A 52 5.43 4.87 -4.73
N VAL A 53 5.16 3.85 -5.55
CA VAL A 53 6.16 3.28 -6.45
C VAL A 53 6.54 4.26 -7.56
N ALA A 54 5.56 4.91 -8.19
CA ALA A 54 5.80 5.88 -9.25
C ALA A 54 6.57 7.13 -8.79
N THR A 55 6.41 7.53 -7.53
CA THR A 55 7.16 8.65 -6.92
C THR A 55 8.54 8.23 -6.40
N GLY A 56 8.87 6.93 -6.44
CA GLY A 56 10.12 6.41 -5.90
C GLY A 56 10.19 6.40 -4.37
N ALA A 57 9.06 6.58 -3.68
CA ALA A 57 8.98 6.45 -2.22
C ALA A 57 9.00 4.99 -1.75
N VAL A 58 8.58 4.07 -2.63
CA VAL A 58 8.55 2.61 -2.41
C VAL A 58 9.16 1.92 -3.62
N ALA A 59 9.96 0.89 -3.39
CA ALA A 59 10.43 -0.01 -4.43
C ALA A 59 9.50 -1.23 -4.51
N ASP A 60 9.04 -1.56 -5.71
CA ASP A 60 8.36 -2.82 -6.02
C ASP A 60 9.38 -3.82 -6.57
N ALA A 61 9.43 -5.00 -5.97
CA ALA A 61 10.25 -6.12 -6.39
C ALA A 61 9.35 -7.36 -6.53
N ASP A 62 8.77 -7.54 -7.71
CA ASP A 62 7.91 -8.70 -8.04
C ASP A 62 6.69 -8.83 -7.09
N GLY A 63 6.06 -7.71 -6.75
CA GLY A 63 4.92 -7.68 -5.81
C GLY A 63 5.32 -7.68 -4.33
N VAL A 64 6.62 -7.58 -4.04
CA VAL A 64 7.15 -7.29 -2.71
C VAL A 64 7.57 -5.83 -2.65
N TYR A 65 6.88 -5.05 -1.82
CA TYR A 65 7.14 -3.63 -1.63
C TYR A 65 8.16 -3.43 -0.50
N SER A 66 9.04 -2.45 -0.65
CA SER A 66 10.04 -2.08 0.35
C SER A 66 10.38 -0.60 0.29
N LEU A 67 10.89 -0.03 1.38
CA LEU A 67 11.44 1.33 1.32
C LEU A 67 12.78 1.32 0.55
N PRO A 68 12.99 2.24 -0.40
CA PRO A 68 14.27 2.40 -1.05
C PRO A 68 15.30 2.82 -0.01
N ARG A 69 16.37 2.03 0.13
CA ARG A 69 17.51 2.39 0.98
C ARG A 69 18.33 3.44 0.25
N HIS A 70 18.19 4.69 0.66
CA HIS A 70 19.13 5.75 0.30
C HIS A 70 20.51 5.54 0.94
#